data_AF-A0A084SMG9-F1
#
_entry.id   AF-A0A084SMG9-F1
#
_cell.length_a   1.000
_cell.length_b   1.000
_cell.length_c   1.000
_cell.angle_alpha   90.00
_cell.angle_beta   90.00
_cell.angle_gamma   90.00
#
_symmetry.space_group_name_H-M   'P 1'
#
loop_
_entity.id
_entity.type
_entity.pdbx_description
1 polymer ?
#
loop_
_entity_poly.entity_id
_entity_poly.type
_entity_poly.pdbx_seq_one_letter_code
_entity_poly.pdbx_strand_id
1 'polypeptide(L)'
;MTYARFLGLFVVLPILFMLVRYRRTLTPRGLAPMGLLLVVVYAATSPWDNLAVKWGLWGFKPELIWGIKLGYLPLEEYLFFGLQTLLVGLWARARLLRVLEAPEPQRRPAEGTPVSKQPLDAEEAAS
;
A
#
# COMPACT_ATOMS: atom_id res chain seq x y z
N MET A 1 17.53 -17.66 12.55
CA MET A 1 16.52 -17.99 11.52
C MET A 1 17.15 -17.73 10.16
N THR A 2 17.01 -18.62 9.19
CA THR A 2 17.49 -18.35 7.81
C THR A 2 16.63 -17.28 7.16
N TYR A 3 17.18 -16.58 6.18
CA TYR A 3 16.46 -15.51 5.49
C TYR A 3 15.21 -16.03 4.78
N ALA A 4 15.29 -17.21 4.17
CA ALA A 4 14.13 -17.87 3.58
C ALA A 4 13.02 -18.21 4.60
N ARG A 5 13.38 -18.62 5.83
CA ARG A 5 12.38 -18.84 6.90
C ARG A 5 11.70 -17.54 7.30
N PHE A 6 12.46 -16.44 7.37
CA PHE A 6 11.90 -15.13 7.61
C PHE A 6 10.91 -14.72 6.50
N LEU A 7 11.29 -14.87 5.24
CA LEU A 7 10.41 -14.60 4.09
C LEU A 7 9.13 -15.44 4.15
N GLY A 8 9.25 -16.73 4.43
CA GLY A 8 8.11 -17.63 4.54
C GLY A 8 7.11 -17.20 5.62
N LEU A 9 7.63 -16.89 6.82
CA LEU A 9 6.78 -16.67 8.00
C LEU A 9 6.23 -15.25 8.08
N PHE A 10 7.01 -14.24 7.68
CA PHE A 10 6.65 -12.83 7.84
C PHE A 10 6.16 -12.17 6.55
N VAL A 11 6.40 -12.76 5.39
CA VAL A 11 6.02 -12.15 4.10
C VAL A 11 5.03 -13.04 3.35
N VAL A 12 5.38 -14.30 3.09
CA VAL A 12 4.53 -15.23 2.34
C VAL A 12 3.24 -15.53 3.11
N LEU A 13 3.31 -15.82 4.41
CA LEU A 13 2.12 -16.14 5.20
C LEU A 13 1.09 -14.98 5.22
N PRO A 14 1.46 -13.70 5.48
CA PRO A 14 0.54 -12.58 5.34
C PRO A 14 0.00 -12.37 3.92
N ILE A 15 0.82 -12.58 2.88
CA ILE A 15 0.36 -12.50 1.48
C ILE A 15 -0.72 -13.55 1.22
N LEU A 16 -0.49 -14.81 1.61
CA LEU A 16 -1.46 -15.88 1.46
C LEU A 16 -2.76 -15.54 2.20
N PHE A 17 -2.67 -15.01 3.42
CA PHE A 17 -3.82 -14.55 4.17
C PHE A 17 -4.60 -13.46 3.41
N MET A 18 -3.92 -12.45 2.85
CA MET A 18 -4.58 -11.41 2.06
C MET A 18 -5.19 -11.97 0.77
N LEU A 19 -4.49 -12.85 0.06
CA LEU A 19 -5.01 -13.50 -1.14
C LEU A 19 -6.30 -14.26 -0.82
N VAL A 20 -6.33 -15.08 0.24
CA VAL A 20 -7.53 -15.81 0.66
C VAL A 20 -8.67 -14.88 1.07
N ARG A 21 -8.36 -13.81 1.82
CA ARG A 21 -9.33 -12.84 2.35
C ARG A 21 -9.94 -11.94 1.29
N TYR A 22 -9.17 -11.59 0.26
CA TYR A 22 -9.57 -10.64 -0.79
C TYR A 22 -9.73 -11.29 -2.17
N ARG A 23 -9.69 -12.63 -2.27
CA ARG A 23 -9.77 -13.40 -3.53
C ARG A 23 -10.87 -12.96 -4.49
N ARG A 24 -12.02 -12.53 -3.95
CA ARG A 24 -13.18 -12.09 -4.74
C ARG A 24 -12.99 -10.73 -5.41
N THR A 25 -12.04 -9.92 -4.92
CA THR A 25 -11.75 -8.57 -5.44
C THR A 25 -10.54 -8.54 -6.38
N LEU A 26 -9.84 -9.67 -6.56
CA LEU A 26 -8.64 -9.77 -7.39
C LEU A 26 -9.03 -9.90 -8.86
N THR A 27 -9.27 -8.76 -9.52
CA THR A 27 -9.49 -8.71 -10.96
C THR A 27 -8.18 -8.44 -11.70
N PRO A 28 -7.96 -8.97 -12.92
CA PRO A 28 -6.73 -8.74 -13.68
C PRO A 28 -6.44 -7.25 -13.89
N ARG A 29 -7.47 -6.45 -14.20
CA ARG A 29 -7.37 -4.99 -14.32
C ARG A 29 -6.96 -4.32 -13.00
N GLY A 30 -7.48 -4.80 -11.89
CA GLY A 30 -7.13 -4.31 -10.56
C GLY A 30 -5.74 -4.72 -10.08
N LEU A 31 -5.10 -5.68 -10.73
CA LEU A 31 -3.74 -6.14 -10.46
C LEU A 31 -2.70 -5.57 -11.44
N ALA A 32 -3.12 -4.98 -12.56
CA ALA A 32 -2.21 -4.37 -13.54
C ALA A 32 -1.25 -3.32 -12.92
N PRO A 33 -1.68 -2.43 -12.01
CA PRO A 33 -0.77 -1.52 -11.32
C PRO A 33 0.29 -2.27 -10.50
N MET A 34 -0.04 -3.43 -9.94
CA MET A 34 0.89 -4.26 -9.18
C MET A 34 1.98 -4.86 -10.08
N GLY A 35 1.60 -5.32 -11.27
CA GLY A 35 2.55 -5.81 -12.26
C GLY A 35 3.54 -4.72 -12.69
N LEU A 36 3.05 -3.51 -12.94
CA LEU A 36 3.90 -2.36 -13.24
C LEU A 36 4.83 -2.02 -12.07
N LEU A 37 4.30 -1.99 -10.84
CA LEU A 37 5.10 -1.75 -9.64
C LEU A 37 6.22 -2.78 -9.47
N LEU A 38 5.95 -4.06 -9.73
CA LEU A 38 6.99 -5.08 -9.68
C LEU A 38 8.12 -4.79 -10.67
N VAL A 39 7.78 -4.44 -11.92
CA VAL A 39 8.78 -4.08 -12.94
C VAL A 39 9.62 -2.88 -12.49
N VAL A 40 8.96 -1.82 -12.00
CA VAL A 40 9.63 -0.61 -11.52
C VAL A 40 10.54 -0.92 -10.33
N VAL A 41 10.05 -1.67 -9.34
CA VAL A 41 10.82 -2.05 -8.17
C VAL A 41 12.05 -2.84 -8.58
N TYR A 42 11.91 -3.90 -9.38
CA TYR A 42 13.08 -4.69 -9.80
C TYR A 42 14.08 -3.87 -10.61
N ALA A 43 13.61 -3.01 -11.53
CA ALA A 43 14.48 -2.18 -12.35
C ALA A 43 15.23 -1.13 -11.53
N ALA A 44 14.59 -0.54 -10.51
CA ALA A 44 15.19 0.50 -9.68
C ALA A 44 16.07 -0.06 -8.55
N THR A 45 15.61 -1.11 -7.86
CA THR A 45 16.30 -1.65 -6.68
C THR A 45 17.46 -2.55 -7.06
N SER A 46 17.28 -3.46 -8.01
CA SER A 46 18.30 -4.47 -8.32
C SER A 46 19.68 -3.89 -8.67
N PRO A 47 19.80 -2.85 -9.52
CA PRO A 47 21.11 -2.30 -9.89
C PRO A 47 21.78 -1.59 -8.70
N TRP A 48 21.02 -0.80 -7.95
CA TRP A 48 21.52 -0.06 -6.80
C TRP A 48 22.01 -1.01 -5.71
N ASP A 49 21.20 -2.04 -5.41
CA ASP A 49 21.49 -2.98 -4.35
C ASP A 49 22.71 -3.86 -4.69
N ASN A 50 22.80 -4.34 -5.93
CA ASN A 50 24.00 -5.04 -6.43
C ASN A 50 25.25 -4.18 -6.32
N LEU A 51 25.15 -2.88 -6.61
CA LEU A 51 26.29 -1.98 -6.52
C LEU A 51 26.70 -1.73 -5.06
N ALA A 52 25.73 -1.57 -4.15
CA ALA A 52 25.98 -1.41 -2.72
C ALA A 52 26.72 -2.62 -2.13
N VAL A 53 26.29 -3.85 -2.47
CA VAL A 53 26.98 -5.07 -2.03
C VAL A 53 28.34 -5.20 -2.70
N LYS A 54 28.45 -4.88 -4.00
CA LYS A 54 29.73 -4.89 -4.73
C LYS A 54 30.76 -3.94 -4.12
N TRP A 55 30.33 -2.77 -3.64
CA TRP A 55 31.20 -1.80 -2.96
C TRP A 55 31.44 -2.10 -1.49
N GLY A 56 30.87 -3.19 -0.96
CA GLY A 56 31.04 -3.58 0.43
C GLY A 56 30.32 -2.66 1.42
N LEU A 57 29.33 -1.88 0.95
CA LEU A 57 28.54 -1.00 1.82
C LEU A 57 27.76 -1.83 2.85
N TRP A 58 27.34 -3.04 2.46
CA TRP A 58 26.75 -4.05 3.32
C TRP A 58 26.86 -5.45 2.68
N GLY A 59 26.50 -6.50 3.41
CA GLY A 59 26.58 -7.87 2.89
C GLY A 59 25.82 -8.90 3.71
N PHE A 60 25.90 -10.17 3.28
CA PHE A 60 25.12 -11.28 3.83
C PHE A 60 26.02 -12.35 4.45
N LYS A 61 25.61 -12.87 5.62
CA LYS A 61 26.28 -14.01 6.25
C LYS A 61 25.93 -15.30 5.47
N PRO A 62 26.92 -16.05 4.95
CA PRO A 62 26.68 -17.26 4.16
C PRO A 62 25.82 -18.31 4.87
N GLU A 63 25.92 -18.39 6.20
CA GLU A 63 25.18 -19.34 7.04
C GLU A 63 23.67 -19.06 7.13
N LEU A 64 23.23 -17.84 6.78
CA LEU A 64 21.84 -17.41 6.90
C LEU A 64 21.07 -17.45 5.58
N ILE A 65 21.78 -17.62 4.47
CA ILE A 65 21.24 -17.64 3.10
C ILE A 65 21.42 -19.04 2.49
N TRP A 66 20.65 -19.34 1.44
CA TRP A 66 20.74 -20.58 0.68
C TRP A 66 21.97 -20.69 -0.21
N GLY A 67 22.72 -19.59 -0.37
CA GLY A 67 23.93 -19.55 -1.18
C GLY A 67 23.68 -19.40 -2.68
N ILE A 68 22.42 -19.35 -3.13
CA ILE A 68 22.06 -19.04 -4.52
C ILE A 68 22.19 -17.54 -4.72
N LYS A 69 23.12 -17.10 -5.56
CA LYS A 69 23.34 -15.67 -5.88
C LYS A 69 23.04 -15.37 -7.33
N LEU A 70 22.41 -14.23 -7.58
CA LEU A 70 22.23 -13.62 -8.88
C LEU A 70 22.99 -12.29 -8.87
N GLY A 71 24.08 -12.22 -9.64
CA GLY A 71 25.04 -11.13 -9.51
C GLY A 71 25.73 -11.16 -8.13
N TYR A 72 25.55 -10.10 -7.35
CA TYR A 72 26.14 -9.96 -6.01
C TYR A 72 25.14 -10.27 -4.89
N LEU A 73 23.84 -10.30 -5.20
CA LEU A 73 22.77 -10.49 -4.22
C LEU A 73 22.34 -11.97 -4.12
N PRO A 74 21.94 -12.42 -2.92
CA PRO A 74 21.27 -13.71 -2.77
C PRO A 74 19.87 -13.67 -3.38
N LEU A 75 19.39 -14.82 -3.87
CA LEU A 75 18.05 -14.98 -4.45
C LEU A 75 16.95 -14.50 -3.49
N GLU A 76 17.15 -14.72 -2.19
CA GLU A 76 16.23 -14.29 -1.15
C GLU A 76 15.99 -12.79 -1.13
N GLU A 77 16.98 -11.97 -1.50
CA GLU A 77 16.81 -10.52 -1.57
C GLU A 77 15.90 -10.12 -2.75
N TYR A 78 16.07 -10.78 -3.90
CA TYR A 78 15.16 -10.61 -5.03
C TYR A 78 13.74 -11.06 -4.71
N LEU A 79 13.59 -12.16 -3.96
CA LEU A 79 12.29 -12.61 -3.46
C LEU A 79 11.71 -11.58 -2.48
N PHE A 80 12.53 -11.00 -1.60
CA PHE A 80 12.11 -9.96 -0.68
C PHE A 80 11.53 -8.76 -1.43
N PHE A 81 12.22 -8.23 -2.44
CA PHE A 81 11.73 -7.08 -3.22
C PHE A 81 10.34 -7.32 -3.80
N GLY A 82 10.14 -8.46 -4.45
CA GLY A 82 8.86 -8.81 -5.07
C GLY A 82 7.78 -9.09 -4.05
N LEU A 83 8.05 -9.97 -3.08
CA LEU A 83 7.07 -10.36 -2.06
C LEU A 83 6.66 -9.18 -1.18
N GLN A 84 7.61 -8.35 -0.76
CA GLN A 84 7.33 -7.16 0.04
C GLN A 84 6.45 -6.17 -0.74
N THR A 85 6.76 -5.95 -2.02
CA THR A 85 5.93 -5.10 -2.90
C THR A 85 4.52 -5.65 -3.03
N LEU A 86 4.36 -6.97 -3.18
CA LEU A 86 3.05 -7.62 -3.24
C LEU A 86 2.28 -7.49 -1.92
N LEU A 87 2.93 -7.71 -0.79
CA LEU A 87 2.30 -7.62 0.53
C LEU A 87 1.76 -6.20 0.77
N VAL A 88 2.63 -5.20 0.66
CA VAL A 88 2.27 -3.79 0.88
C VAL A 88 1.28 -3.32 -0.16
N GLY A 89 1.47 -3.71 -1.43
CA GLY A 89 0.56 -3.34 -2.51
C GLY A 89 -0.84 -3.93 -2.35
N LEU A 90 -0.96 -5.22 -1.99
CA LEU A 90 -2.26 -5.85 -1.72
C LEU A 90 -2.97 -5.17 -0.55
N TRP A 91 -2.22 -4.84 0.50
CA TRP A 91 -2.74 -4.11 1.64
C TRP A 91 -3.21 -2.70 1.27
N ALA A 92 -2.38 -1.92 0.58
CA ALA A 92 -2.68 -0.57 0.14
C ALA A 92 -3.90 -0.55 -0.78
N ARG A 93 -3.98 -1.50 -1.72
CA ARG A 93 -5.14 -1.69 -2.59
C ARG A 93 -6.41 -1.98 -1.79
N ALA A 94 -6.34 -2.91 -0.83
CA ALA A 94 -7.49 -3.24 0.01
C ALA A 94 -7.97 -2.03 0.83
N ARG A 95 -7.06 -1.13 1.25
CA ARG A 95 -7.42 0.13 1.92
C ARG A 95 -8.02 1.14 0.94
N LEU A 96 -7.43 1.29 -0.24
CA LEU A 96 -7.92 2.20 -1.27
C LEU A 96 -9.35 1.86 -1.69
N LEU A 97 -9.65 0.59 -1.94
CA LEU A 97 -11.01 0.16 -2.29
C LEU A 97 -12.03 0.52 -1.21
N ARG A 98 -11.69 0.36 0.08
CA ARG A 98 -12.57 0.78 1.18
C ARG A 98 -12.83 2.28 1.21
N VAL A 99 -11.85 3.09 0.83
CA VAL A 99 -12.00 4.56 0.78
C VAL A 99 -12.86 4.96 -0.41
N LEU A 100 -12.68 4.31 -1.56
CA LEU A 100 -13.49 4.56 -2.75
C LEU A 100 -14.95 4.09 -2.60
N GLU A 101 -15.19 3.04 -1.81
CA GLU A 101 -16.52 2.51 -1.51
C GLU A 101 -17.19 3.20 -0.30
N ALA A 102 -16.47 4.06 0.44
CA ALA A 102 -17.03 4.76 1.58
C ALA A 102 -18.13 5.73 1.08
N PRO A 103 -19.36 5.66 1.62
CA PRO A 103 -20.40 6.63 1.29
C PRO A 103 -19.89 8.03 1.57
N GLU A 104 -20.11 8.99 0.65
CA GLU A 104 -19.85 10.39 0.96
C GLU A 104 -20.55 10.71 2.30
N PRO A 105 -19.83 11.32 3.27
CA PRO A 105 -20.50 11.79 4.46
C PRO A 105 -21.60 12.72 3.97
N GLN A 106 -22.86 12.35 4.22
CA GLN A 106 -24.02 13.17 3.90
C GLN A 106 -23.64 14.58 4.28
N ARG A 107 -23.41 15.45 3.28
CA ARG A 107 -23.36 16.89 3.50
C ARG A 107 -24.70 17.18 4.14
N ARG A 108 -24.71 17.27 5.47
CA ARG A 108 -25.87 17.74 6.22
C ARG A 108 -26.27 19.01 5.48
N PRO A 109 -27.43 19.05 4.82
CA PRO A 109 -27.84 20.28 4.15
C PRO A 109 -27.71 21.34 5.22
N ALA A 110 -26.88 22.35 4.95
CA ALA A 110 -26.59 23.41 5.90
C ALA A 110 -27.91 23.77 6.54
N GLU A 111 -28.09 23.41 7.82
CA GLU A 111 -29.31 23.65 8.56
C GLU A 111 -29.59 25.12 8.33
N GLY A 112 -30.65 25.39 7.58
CA GLY A 112 -30.94 26.72 7.10
C GLY A 112 -30.92 27.61 8.30
N THR A 113 -29.98 28.56 8.33
CA THR A 113 -30.05 29.68 9.25
C THR A 113 -31.48 30.20 9.13
N PRO A 114 -32.30 30.15 10.20
CA PRO A 114 -33.63 30.70 10.11
C PRO A 114 -33.41 32.19 9.92
N VAL A 115 -33.58 32.66 8.69
CA VAL A 115 -33.68 34.09 8.42
C VAL A 115 -34.99 34.50 9.09
N SER A 116 -34.86 34.92 10.35
CA SER A 116 -35.90 35.60 11.10
C SER A 116 -36.33 36.80 10.27
N LYS A 117 -37.44 36.66 9.55
CA LYS A 117 -38.17 37.80 9.01
C LYS A 117 -38.84 38.47 10.20
N GLN A 118 -38.13 39.40 10.82
CA GLN A 118 -38.70 40.32 11.77
C GLN A 118 -39.69 41.22 11.01
N PRO A 119 -40.99 41.26 11.35
CA PRO A 119 -41.90 42.26 10.79
C PRO A 119 -41.54 43.60 11.45
N LEU A 120 -40.95 44.51 10.67
CA LEU A 120 -40.86 45.93 11.01
C LEU A 120 -42.21 46.55 10.65
N ASP A 121 -43.24 46.23 11.43
CA ASP A 121 -44.50 46.96 11.40
C ASP A 121 -44.61 47.81 12.67
N ALA A 122 -44.77 49.11 12.44
CA ALA A 122 -45.54 50.05 13.25
C ALA A 122 -45.01 50.46 14.63
N GLU A 123 -44.01 51.36 14.68
CA GLU A 123 -43.92 52.32 15.80
C GLU A 123 -43.12 53.59 15.44
N GLU A 124 -43.64 54.41 14.52
CA GLU A 124 -43.18 55.81 14.41
C GLU A 124 -44.33 56.74 13.98
N ALA A 125 -45.46 56.58 14.69
CA ALA A 125 -46.58 57.53 14.69
C ALA A 125 -46.75 58.09 16.11
N ALA A 126 -45.71 58.73 16.64
CA ALA A 126 -45.81 59.60 17.82
C ALA A 126 -44.53 60.44 17.97
N SER A 127 -44.42 61.53 17.22
CA SER A 127 -43.79 62.80 17.62
C SER A 127 -44.08 63.89 16.59
#